data_AF-A0A925BFK2-F1
#
_entry.id   AF-A0A925BFK2-F1
#
_cell.length_a   1.000
_cell.length_b   1.000
_cell.length_c   1.000
_cell.angle_alpha   90.00
_cell.angle_beta   90.00
_cell.angle_gamma   90.00
#
_symmetry.space_group_name_H-M   'P 1'
#
loop_
_entity.id
_entity.type
_entity.pdbx_description
1 polymer ?
#
loop_
_entity_poly.entity_id
_entity_poly.type
_entity_poly.pdbx_seq_one_letter_code
_entity_poly.pdbx_strand_id
1 'polypeptide(L)'
;HDKGYLYYSGAQGGDSWGTVDQSFLSGQTAMAAYSSSDTTLYTDTGLANGFEVVASFLPYNQETGWTGNIIGGATLWLVGGLEAEVEDGALSFLLYMSNTENAADWHQTTGYMPIRTSSVEMLTGSGWFEENPNQSVAADQIAQSTITPATQGALLGIFNDMRNIVTQSVDTVLLTDADPATVLADAEAEANTVLEEYNLLSAE
;
A
#
# COMPACT_ATOMS: atom_id res chain seq x y z
N HIS A 1 -13.06 -14.21 11.77
CA HIS A 1 -14.01 -13.55 12.69
C HIS A 1 -14.42 -14.49 13.83
N ASP A 2 -15.25 -15.50 13.58
CA ASP A 2 -15.85 -16.32 14.65
C ASP A 2 -14.86 -17.17 15.46
N LYS A 3 -13.74 -17.54 14.85
CA LYS A 3 -12.63 -18.27 15.51
C LYS A 3 -11.62 -17.35 16.21
N GLY A 4 -11.83 -16.02 16.19
CA GLY A 4 -10.94 -15.03 16.81
C GLY A 4 -9.67 -14.68 16.03
N TYR A 5 -9.45 -15.26 14.84
CA TYR A 5 -8.23 -15.02 14.05
C TYR A 5 -8.22 -13.70 13.27
N LEU A 6 -9.40 -13.09 13.09
CA LEU A 6 -9.55 -11.85 12.34
C LEU A 6 -10.54 -10.98 13.09
N TYR A 7 -10.14 -9.74 13.36
CA TYR A 7 -11.00 -8.70 13.87
C TYR A 7 -11.75 -8.04 12.70
N TYR A 8 -13.07 -7.98 12.78
CA TYR A 8 -13.91 -7.28 11.80
C TYR A 8 -14.65 -6.16 12.53
N SER A 9 -14.34 -4.92 12.17
CA SER A 9 -14.91 -3.73 12.81
C SER A 9 -16.31 -3.37 12.27
N GLY A 10 -16.72 -3.94 11.13
CA GLY A 10 -17.93 -3.53 10.42
C GLY A 10 -17.80 -2.21 9.66
N ALA A 11 -16.65 -1.53 9.74
CA ALA A 11 -16.40 -0.31 8.99
C ALA A 11 -15.94 -0.61 7.56
N GLN A 12 -16.40 0.20 6.61
CA GLN A 12 -16.05 0.10 5.19
C GLN A 12 -15.48 1.43 4.67
N GLY A 13 -14.77 1.37 3.55
CA GLY A 13 -14.20 2.57 2.92
C GLY A 13 -13.15 3.26 3.81
N GLY A 14 -13.12 4.60 3.75
CA GLY A 14 -12.15 5.41 4.50
C GLY A 14 -12.24 5.23 6.02
N ASP A 15 -13.42 4.90 6.55
CA ASP A 15 -13.64 4.72 7.99
C ASP A 15 -12.94 3.45 8.53
N SER A 16 -12.63 2.49 7.66
CA SER A 16 -11.99 1.23 8.07
C SER A 16 -10.57 1.44 8.61
N TRP A 17 -9.82 2.40 8.09
CA TRP A 17 -8.44 2.73 8.51
C TRP A 17 -8.37 3.02 10.02
N GLY A 18 -9.19 3.97 10.49
CA GLY A 18 -9.21 4.35 11.91
C GLY A 18 -9.65 3.21 12.83
N THR A 19 -10.44 2.24 12.35
CA THR A 19 -10.80 1.07 13.17
C THR A 19 -9.65 0.08 13.34
N VAL A 20 -8.75 -0.03 12.36
CA VAL A 20 -7.52 -0.83 12.49
C VAL A 20 -6.62 -0.18 13.52
N ASP A 21 -6.38 1.14 13.40
CA ASP A 21 -5.58 1.93 14.35
C ASP A 21 -6.08 1.74 15.78
N GLN A 22 -7.38 1.95 16.02
CA GLN A 22 -7.97 1.80 17.34
C GLN A 22 -7.80 0.38 17.89
N SER A 23 -8.03 -0.65 17.05
CA SER A 23 -7.95 -2.04 17.51
C SER A 23 -6.52 -2.43 17.90
N PHE A 24 -5.52 -2.03 17.11
CA PHE A 24 -4.12 -2.39 17.36
C PHE A 24 -3.54 -1.55 18.49
N LEU A 25 -3.71 -0.23 18.45
CA LEU A 25 -3.08 0.67 19.41
C LEU A 25 -3.69 0.57 20.82
N SER A 26 -4.92 0.05 20.95
CA SER A 26 -5.51 -0.29 22.26
C SER A 26 -5.16 -1.69 22.77
N GLY A 27 -4.41 -2.48 21.99
CA GLY A 27 -4.06 -3.86 22.32
C GLY A 27 -5.21 -4.87 22.15
N GLN A 28 -6.29 -4.50 21.46
CA GLN A 28 -7.39 -5.43 21.13
C GLN A 28 -6.95 -6.47 20.09
N THR A 29 -6.08 -6.10 19.16
CA THR A 29 -5.47 -6.99 18.17
C THR A 29 -3.96 -7.07 18.36
N ALA A 30 -3.37 -8.24 18.09
CA ALA A 30 -1.93 -8.47 18.23
C ALA A 30 -1.14 -8.09 16.97
N MET A 31 -1.80 -7.96 15.82
CA MET A 31 -1.20 -7.68 14.52
C MET A 31 -2.11 -6.76 13.72
N ALA A 32 -1.51 -5.83 12.96
CA ALA A 32 -2.19 -5.00 11.98
C ALA A 32 -1.45 -5.13 10.63
N ALA A 33 -2.21 -5.35 9.56
CA ALA A 33 -1.72 -5.20 8.19
C ALA A 33 -2.14 -3.82 7.70
N TYR A 34 -1.18 -2.91 7.52
CA TYR A 34 -1.46 -1.50 7.34
C TYR A 34 -0.44 -0.82 6.42
N SER A 35 -0.69 0.44 6.06
CA SER A 35 0.24 1.22 5.24
C SER A 35 1.58 1.38 5.93
N SER A 36 2.68 1.19 5.20
CA SER A 36 4.02 1.41 5.75
C SER A 36 4.31 2.87 6.07
N SER A 37 3.57 3.83 5.51
CA SER A 37 3.66 5.26 5.88
C SER A 37 3.44 5.49 7.37
N ASP A 38 2.62 4.66 8.01
CA ASP A 38 2.18 4.88 9.38
C ASP A 38 3.05 4.08 10.38
N THR A 39 4.18 3.52 9.91
CA THR A 39 5.11 2.76 10.74
C THR A 39 5.64 3.58 11.92
N THR A 40 6.00 4.85 11.71
CA THR A 40 6.42 5.75 12.81
C THR A 40 5.28 5.98 13.78
N LEU A 41 4.07 6.29 13.28
CA LEU A 41 2.89 6.52 14.12
C LEU A 41 2.61 5.31 15.03
N TYR A 42 2.67 4.11 14.47
CA TYR A 42 2.43 2.87 15.21
C TYR A 42 3.53 2.58 16.22
N THR A 43 4.80 2.77 15.83
CA THR A 43 5.96 2.54 16.71
C THR A 43 5.93 3.48 17.92
N ASP A 44 5.74 4.78 17.67
CA ASP A 44 5.72 5.80 18.72
C ASP A 44 4.50 5.66 19.64
N THR A 45 3.33 5.41 19.06
CA THR A 45 2.09 5.28 19.85
C THR A 45 2.08 3.98 20.66
N GLY A 46 2.59 2.88 20.09
CA GLY A 46 2.76 1.63 20.83
C GLY A 46 3.67 1.82 22.05
N LEU A 47 4.83 2.46 21.86
CA LEU A 47 5.76 2.77 22.94
C LEU A 47 5.09 3.65 24.02
N ALA A 48 4.36 4.68 23.61
CA ALA A 48 3.60 5.54 24.52
C ALA A 48 2.52 4.78 25.31
N ASN A 49 1.92 3.76 24.69
CA ASN A 49 0.95 2.86 25.32
C ASN A 49 1.60 1.69 26.10
N GLY A 50 2.94 1.64 26.15
CA GLY A 50 3.68 0.70 26.98
C GLY A 50 3.96 -0.67 26.33
N PHE A 51 3.93 -0.76 25.00
CA PHE A 51 4.30 -1.98 24.27
C PHE A 51 5.22 -1.69 23.07
N GLU A 52 6.01 -2.68 22.69
CA GLU A 52 6.88 -2.58 21.52
C GLU A 52 6.11 -2.98 20.26
N VAL A 53 6.32 -2.22 19.18
CA VAL A 53 5.81 -2.54 17.85
C VAL A 53 6.98 -2.89 16.95
N VAL A 54 6.84 -4.00 16.24
CA VAL A 54 7.83 -4.49 15.27
C VAL A 54 7.15 -4.62 13.92
N ALA A 55 7.76 -4.06 12.87
CA ALA A 55 7.32 -4.25 11.50
C ALA A 55 7.91 -5.56 10.93
N SER A 56 7.13 -6.28 10.13
CA SER A 56 7.59 -7.47 9.41
C SER A 56 7.11 -7.45 7.97
N PHE A 57 7.64 -8.36 7.15
CA PHE A 57 7.04 -8.65 5.85
C PHE A 57 5.62 -9.18 6.04
N LEU A 58 4.77 -8.96 5.04
CA LEU A 58 3.46 -9.59 4.99
C LEU A 58 3.61 -11.12 4.95
N PRO A 59 2.70 -11.85 5.62
CA PRO A 59 2.68 -13.29 5.51
C PRO A 59 2.37 -13.71 4.08
N TYR A 60 2.94 -14.85 3.66
CA TYR A 60 2.69 -15.45 2.35
C TYR A 60 2.45 -16.96 2.48
N ASN A 61 1.85 -17.56 1.46
CA ASN A 61 1.65 -19.01 1.42
C ASN A 61 2.99 -19.71 1.14
N GLN A 62 3.49 -20.47 2.11
CA GLN A 62 4.75 -21.20 1.99
C GLN A 62 4.72 -22.28 0.91
N GLU A 63 3.55 -22.82 0.57
CA GLU A 63 3.39 -23.84 -0.48
C GLU A 63 3.67 -23.28 -1.88
N THR A 64 3.40 -21.99 -2.09
CA THR A 64 3.65 -21.29 -3.35
C THR A 64 4.94 -20.47 -3.34
N GLY A 65 5.49 -20.20 -2.15
CA GLY A 65 6.65 -19.34 -1.97
C GLY A 65 6.29 -17.84 -2.03
N TRP A 66 7.29 -17.01 -1.75
CA TRP A 66 7.20 -15.55 -1.87
C TRP A 66 7.46 -15.14 -3.33
N THR A 67 6.55 -14.36 -3.90
CA THR A 67 6.75 -13.76 -5.23
C THR A 67 7.04 -12.27 -5.13
N GLY A 68 6.37 -11.55 -4.23
CA GLY A 68 6.53 -10.11 -4.09
C GLY A 68 5.26 -9.42 -3.61
N ASN A 69 5.38 -8.11 -3.46
CA ASN A 69 4.29 -7.21 -3.13
C ASN A 69 4.30 -6.00 -4.07
N ILE A 70 3.23 -5.22 -4.07
CA ILE A 70 3.09 -4.00 -4.89
C ILE A 70 3.21 -2.75 -4.01
N ILE A 71 3.55 -1.64 -4.66
CA ILE A 71 3.49 -0.32 -4.01
C ILE A 71 2.05 0.23 -4.04
N GLY A 72 1.73 1.07 -3.05
CA GLY A 72 0.55 1.93 -3.04
C GLY A 72 0.92 3.41 -3.10
N GLY A 73 0.05 4.27 -2.58
CA GLY A 73 0.28 5.71 -2.52
C GLY A 73 -0.15 6.44 -3.79
N ALA A 74 0.56 7.52 -4.11
CA ALA A 74 0.26 8.39 -5.25
C ALA A 74 1.53 8.73 -6.04
N THR A 75 1.33 9.16 -7.27
CA THR A 75 2.39 9.59 -8.19
C THR A 75 2.10 10.99 -8.70
N LEU A 76 3.16 11.78 -8.94
CA LEU A 76 3.03 13.07 -9.60
C LEU A 76 3.17 12.90 -11.12
N TRP A 77 2.25 13.48 -11.88
CA TRP A 77 2.23 13.44 -13.35
C TRP A 77 2.37 14.84 -13.93
N LEU A 78 3.17 14.98 -14.98
CA LEU A 78 3.20 16.16 -15.83
C LEU A 78 2.19 15.98 -16.97
N VAL A 79 1.21 16.88 -17.05
CA VAL A 79 0.19 16.84 -18.11
C VAL A 79 0.71 17.54 -19.37
N GLY A 80 0.27 17.05 -20.54
CA GLY A 80 0.62 17.66 -21.83
C GLY A 80 -0.19 18.93 -22.13
N GLY A 81 0.29 19.73 -23.10
CA GLY A 81 -0.40 20.94 -23.58
C GLY A 81 -0.20 22.18 -22.71
N LEU A 82 0.83 22.17 -21.86
CA LEU A 82 1.21 23.32 -21.04
C LEU A 82 2.02 24.34 -21.85
N GLU A 83 1.94 25.61 -21.46
CA GLU A 83 2.88 26.63 -21.94
C GLU A 83 4.29 26.29 -21.46
N ALA A 84 5.31 26.56 -22.29
CA ALA A 84 6.69 26.13 -22.03
C ALA A 84 7.20 26.55 -20.63
N GLU A 85 6.91 27.77 -20.20
CA GLU A 85 7.31 28.27 -18.86
C GLU A 85 6.65 27.48 -17.72
N VAL A 86 5.39 27.06 -17.90
CA VAL A 86 4.66 26.26 -16.91
C VAL A 86 5.18 24.82 -16.91
N GLU A 87 5.45 24.25 -18.08
CA GLU A 87 6.04 22.93 -18.22
C GLU A 87 7.42 22.85 -17.54
N ASP A 88 8.28 23.84 -17.79
CA ASP A 88 9.62 23.93 -17.17
C ASP A 88 9.53 24.06 -15.65
N GLY A 89 8.60 24.87 -15.14
CA GLY A 89 8.36 25.02 -13.70
C GLY A 89 7.85 23.74 -13.05
N ALA A 90 6.88 23.07 -13.69
CA ALA A 90 6.33 21.81 -13.20
C ALA A 90 7.40 20.69 -13.22
N LEU A 91 8.19 20.59 -14.30
CA LEU A 91 9.30 19.65 -14.38
C LEU A 91 10.35 19.92 -13.31
N SER A 92 10.70 21.18 -13.08
CA SER A 92 11.63 21.59 -12.02
C SER A 92 11.13 21.17 -10.63
N PHE A 93 9.83 21.30 -10.37
CA PHE A 93 9.22 20.84 -9.12
C PHE A 93 9.28 19.31 -8.97
N LEU A 94 8.98 18.54 -10.02
CA LEU A 94 9.10 17.07 -10.00
C LEU A 94 10.54 16.62 -9.74
N LEU A 95 11.52 17.28 -10.36
CA LEU A 95 12.94 17.02 -10.14
C LEU A 95 13.38 17.41 -8.73
N TYR A 96 12.89 18.53 -8.20
CA TYR A 96 13.14 18.93 -6.82
C TYR A 96 12.60 17.89 -5.84
N MET A 97 11.31 17.56 -5.90
CA MET A 97 10.66 16.61 -4.98
C MET A 97 11.30 15.23 -5.04
N SER A 98 11.74 14.81 -6.24
CA SER A 98 12.34 13.51 -6.42
C SER A 98 13.85 13.47 -6.21
N ASN A 99 14.55 14.58 -5.93
CA ASN A 99 16.00 14.54 -5.72
C ASN A 99 16.37 13.75 -4.45
N THR A 100 17.66 13.43 -4.28
CA THR A 100 18.13 12.57 -3.17
C THR A 100 17.76 13.10 -1.80
N GLU A 101 18.00 14.39 -1.54
CA GLU A 101 17.79 15.02 -0.24
C GLU A 101 16.30 15.12 0.09
N ASN A 102 15.48 15.60 -0.83
CA ASN A 102 14.05 15.76 -0.63
C ASN A 102 13.32 14.42 -0.55
N ALA A 103 13.74 13.40 -1.32
CA ALA A 103 13.16 12.06 -1.20
C ALA A 103 13.53 11.39 0.13
N ALA A 104 14.74 11.66 0.67
CA ALA A 104 15.13 11.19 2.00
C ALA A 104 14.34 11.94 3.09
N ASP A 105 14.26 13.26 3.02
CA ASP A 105 13.50 14.10 3.95
C ASP A 105 12.00 13.73 3.97
N TRP A 106 11.41 13.49 2.79
CA TRP A 106 10.03 13.03 2.67
C TRP A 106 9.84 11.69 3.39
N HIS A 107 10.75 10.73 3.21
CA HIS A 107 10.69 9.46 3.93
C HIS A 107 10.76 9.65 5.44
N GLN A 108 11.73 10.42 5.94
CA GLN A 108 11.90 10.66 7.36
C GLN A 108 10.68 11.36 7.99
N THR A 109 10.07 12.27 7.24
CA THR A 109 8.92 13.06 7.71
C THR A 109 7.62 12.26 7.68
N THR A 110 7.44 11.38 6.69
CA THR A 110 6.12 10.80 6.38
C THR A 110 6.04 9.28 6.48
N GLY A 111 7.17 8.59 6.61
CA GLY A 111 7.25 7.13 6.56
C GLY A 111 7.07 6.51 5.17
N TYR A 112 6.73 7.29 4.13
CA TYR A 112 6.70 6.76 2.76
C TYR A 112 8.07 6.30 2.31
N MET A 113 8.15 5.20 1.55
CA MET A 113 9.44 4.64 1.13
C MET A 113 10.30 5.64 0.34
N PRO A 114 11.64 5.64 0.52
CA PRO A 114 12.53 6.42 -0.31
C PRO A 114 12.45 5.96 -1.77
N ILE A 115 12.24 6.89 -2.69
CA ILE A 115 12.05 6.58 -4.12
C ILE A 115 13.35 6.53 -4.93
N ARG A 116 14.51 6.75 -4.29
CA ARG A 116 15.83 6.68 -4.92
C ARG A 116 16.80 5.82 -4.13
N THR A 117 17.61 5.03 -4.84
CA THR A 117 18.75 4.30 -4.26
C THR A 117 19.70 5.23 -3.52
N SER A 118 20.01 6.41 -4.07
CA SER A 118 20.90 7.38 -3.40
C SER A 118 20.29 7.96 -2.11
N SER A 119 18.96 8.03 -1.99
CA SER A 119 18.31 8.40 -0.72
C SER A 119 18.43 7.28 0.30
N VAL A 120 18.26 6.02 -0.12
CA VAL A 120 18.49 4.85 0.77
C VAL A 120 19.93 4.79 1.26
N GLU A 121 20.92 5.04 0.38
CA GLU A 121 22.33 5.11 0.74
C GLU A 121 22.62 6.25 1.72
N MET A 122 22.05 7.44 1.49
CA MET A 122 22.18 8.58 2.38
C MET A 122 21.61 8.29 3.78
N LEU A 123 20.41 7.69 3.84
CA LEU A 123 19.75 7.32 5.10
C LEU A 123 20.48 6.20 5.84
N THR A 124 21.01 5.22 5.11
CA THR A 124 21.85 4.16 5.69
C THR A 124 23.15 4.76 6.25
N GLY A 125 23.84 5.59 5.45
CA GLY A 125 25.10 6.21 5.84
C GLY A 125 25.01 7.19 7.00
N SER A 126 23.83 7.77 7.25
CA SER A 126 23.56 8.62 8.42
C SER A 126 23.18 7.85 9.68
N GLY A 127 22.95 6.53 9.60
CA GLY A 127 22.49 5.70 10.72
C GLY A 127 20.98 5.71 10.94
N TRP A 128 20.21 6.36 10.06
CA TRP A 128 18.77 6.57 10.29
C TRP A 128 17.97 5.26 10.38
N PHE A 129 18.27 4.26 9.55
CA PHE A 129 17.61 2.95 9.62
C PHE A 129 18.04 2.13 10.84
N GLU A 130 19.22 2.38 11.42
CA GLU A 130 19.63 1.72 12.67
C GLU A 130 18.84 2.28 13.86
N GLU A 131 18.58 3.59 13.85
CA GLU A 131 17.72 4.26 14.85
C GLU A 131 16.24 3.94 14.64
N ASN A 132 15.81 3.66 13.40
CA ASN A 132 14.42 3.41 13.01
C ASN A 132 14.28 2.07 12.26
N PRO A 133 14.55 0.91 12.88
CA PRO A 133 14.66 -0.36 12.19
C PRO A 133 13.36 -0.80 11.50
N ASN A 134 12.20 -0.43 12.03
CA ASN A 134 10.91 -0.75 11.42
C ASN A 134 10.74 -0.08 10.03
N GLN A 135 11.46 1.01 9.75
CA GLN A 135 11.31 1.78 8.51
C GLN A 135 12.01 1.18 7.30
N SER A 136 12.95 0.23 7.48
CA SER A 136 13.58 -0.45 6.33
C SER A 136 12.67 -1.54 5.73
N VAL A 137 11.79 -2.11 6.55
CA VAL A 137 11.05 -3.36 6.26
C VAL A 137 10.24 -3.27 4.96
N ALA A 138 9.56 -2.16 4.72
CA ALA A 138 8.75 -1.99 3.52
C ALA A 138 9.61 -1.93 2.25
N ALA A 139 10.71 -1.18 2.29
CA ALA A 139 11.64 -1.08 1.16
C ALA A 139 12.31 -2.43 0.90
N ASP A 140 12.73 -3.14 1.95
CA ASP A 140 13.34 -4.47 1.85
C ASP A 140 12.37 -5.49 1.24
N GLN A 141 11.08 -5.45 1.62
CA GLN A 141 10.05 -6.33 1.08
C GLN A 141 9.84 -6.11 -0.42
N ILE A 142 9.77 -4.84 -0.86
CA ILE A 142 9.62 -4.51 -2.28
C ILE A 142 10.88 -4.88 -3.06
N ALA A 143 12.07 -4.61 -2.52
CA ALA A 143 13.34 -4.98 -3.15
C ALA A 143 13.50 -6.51 -3.34
N GLN A 144 12.86 -7.32 -2.49
CA GLN A 144 12.83 -8.78 -2.60
C GLN A 144 11.70 -9.32 -3.48
N SER A 145 10.96 -8.45 -4.17
CA SER A 145 9.91 -8.87 -5.09
C SER A 145 10.48 -9.26 -6.46
N THR A 146 9.98 -10.36 -7.01
CA THR A 146 10.19 -10.71 -8.42
C THR A 146 9.22 -9.92 -9.27
N ILE A 147 9.69 -9.26 -10.33
CA ILE A 147 8.82 -8.53 -11.26
C ILE A 147 8.04 -9.53 -12.11
N THR A 148 6.72 -9.49 -11.98
CA THR A 148 5.73 -10.31 -12.70
C THR A 148 4.54 -9.42 -13.07
N PRO A 149 3.61 -9.87 -13.92
CA PRO A 149 2.37 -9.13 -14.17
C PRO A 149 1.59 -8.75 -12.90
N ALA A 150 1.64 -9.57 -11.85
CA ALA A 150 0.93 -9.32 -10.59
C ALA A 150 1.68 -8.38 -9.62
N THR A 151 3.01 -8.31 -9.71
CA THR A 151 3.86 -7.58 -8.76
C THR A 151 4.40 -6.25 -9.31
N GLN A 152 4.23 -5.97 -10.61
CA GLN A 152 4.58 -4.67 -11.20
C GLN A 152 3.54 -3.56 -10.90
N GLY A 153 2.44 -3.90 -10.22
CA GLY A 153 1.31 -3.02 -9.99
C GLY A 153 0.24 -3.11 -11.09
N ALA A 154 -0.96 -2.63 -10.78
CA ALA A 154 -2.07 -2.64 -11.70
C ALA A 154 -2.23 -1.27 -12.38
N LEU A 155 -2.27 -1.29 -13.72
CA LEU A 155 -2.59 -0.15 -14.57
C LEU A 155 -3.89 -0.45 -15.31
N LEU A 156 -4.99 0.05 -14.77
CA LEU A 156 -6.35 -0.26 -15.25
C LEU A 156 -7.17 1.03 -15.23
N GLY A 157 -7.92 1.31 -16.29
CA GLY A 157 -8.80 2.48 -16.33
C GLY A 157 -9.93 2.43 -15.29
N ILE A 158 -10.35 1.22 -14.94
CA ILE A 158 -11.41 0.94 -13.96
C ILE A 158 -10.85 0.58 -12.58
N PHE A 159 -9.64 1.04 -12.23
CA PHE A 159 -8.95 0.61 -11.01
C PHE A 159 -9.80 0.77 -9.73
N ASN A 160 -10.56 1.87 -9.62
CA ASN A 160 -11.44 2.11 -8.48
C ASN A 160 -12.61 1.12 -8.42
N ASP A 161 -13.25 0.84 -9.56
CA ASP A 161 -14.37 -0.12 -9.63
C ASP A 161 -13.87 -1.54 -9.35
N MET A 162 -12.76 -1.93 -9.96
CA MET A 162 -12.06 -3.19 -9.69
C MET A 162 -11.76 -3.36 -8.20
N ARG A 163 -11.25 -2.32 -7.54
CA ARG A 163 -10.98 -2.35 -6.10
C ARG A 163 -12.26 -2.54 -5.29
N ASN A 164 -13.35 -1.89 -5.66
CA ASN A 164 -14.63 -2.02 -4.99
C ASN A 164 -15.20 -3.43 -5.14
N ILE A 165 -15.19 -4.00 -6.36
CA ILE A 165 -15.65 -5.36 -6.65
C ILE A 165 -14.89 -6.37 -5.79
N VAL A 166 -13.55 -6.30 -5.81
CA VAL A 166 -12.70 -7.21 -5.01
C VAL A 166 -12.95 -7.04 -3.51
N THR A 167 -13.08 -5.80 -3.02
CA THR A 167 -13.32 -5.54 -1.58
C THR A 167 -14.65 -6.12 -1.13
N GLN A 168 -15.73 -5.92 -1.89
CA GLN A 168 -17.06 -6.47 -1.58
C GLN A 168 -17.08 -8.00 -1.63
N SER A 169 -16.32 -8.58 -2.56
CA SER A 169 -16.18 -10.02 -2.68
C SER A 169 -15.46 -10.62 -1.47
N VAL A 170 -14.38 -9.97 -1.01
CA VAL A 170 -13.68 -10.35 0.23
C VAL A 170 -14.61 -10.22 1.44
N ASP A 171 -15.37 -9.13 1.55
CA ASP A 171 -16.38 -8.98 2.62
C ASP A 171 -17.41 -10.11 2.58
N THR A 172 -17.91 -10.47 1.40
CA THR A 172 -18.86 -11.58 1.24
C THR A 172 -18.27 -12.90 1.72
N VAL A 173 -17.03 -13.21 1.34
CA VAL A 173 -16.31 -14.41 1.80
C VAL A 173 -16.10 -14.42 3.31
N LEU A 174 -15.85 -13.27 3.93
CA LEU A 174 -15.54 -13.17 5.35
C LEU A 174 -16.79 -13.16 6.24
N LEU A 175 -17.93 -12.69 5.73
CA LEU A 175 -19.14 -12.41 6.50
C LEU A 175 -20.27 -13.41 6.25
N THR A 176 -20.09 -14.31 5.29
CA THR A 176 -21.08 -15.32 4.92
C THR A 176 -20.43 -16.70 4.81
N ASP A 177 -21.25 -17.74 4.67
CA ASP A 177 -20.79 -19.11 4.36
C ASP A 177 -20.69 -19.37 2.84
N ALA A 178 -20.61 -18.31 2.02
CA ALA A 178 -20.47 -18.45 0.58
C ALA A 178 -19.14 -19.13 0.21
N ASP A 179 -19.17 -19.98 -0.81
CA ASP A 179 -17.97 -20.65 -1.31
C ASP A 179 -17.00 -19.61 -1.90
N PRO A 180 -15.76 -19.48 -1.39
CA PRO A 180 -14.83 -18.46 -1.85
C PRO A 180 -14.50 -18.54 -3.34
N ALA A 181 -14.41 -19.76 -3.89
CA ALA A 181 -14.12 -19.92 -5.31
C ALA A 181 -15.26 -19.38 -6.18
N THR A 182 -16.51 -19.65 -5.79
CA THR A 182 -17.69 -19.12 -6.48
C THR A 182 -17.74 -17.59 -6.40
N VAL A 183 -17.57 -17.00 -5.20
CA VAL A 183 -17.61 -15.54 -5.03
C VAL A 183 -16.53 -14.85 -5.85
N LEU A 184 -15.31 -15.39 -5.88
CA LEU A 184 -14.21 -14.81 -6.66
C LEU A 184 -14.41 -14.98 -8.18
N ALA A 185 -15.05 -16.05 -8.62
CA ALA A 185 -15.41 -16.24 -10.03
C ALA A 185 -16.50 -15.26 -10.49
N ASP A 186 -17.49 -14.99 -9.64
CA ASP A 186 -18.52 -13.98 -9.92
C ASP A 186 -17.90 -12.57 -9.97
N ALA A 187 -16.99 -12.27 -9.04
CA ALA A 187 -16.23 -11.03 -9.02
C ALA A 187 -15.39 -10.82 -10.30
N GLU A 188 -14.73 -11.88 -10.78
CA GLU A 188 -13.99 -11.86 -12.04
C GLU A 188 -14.91 -11.56 -13.23
N ALA A 189 -16.08 -12.22 -13.29
CA ALA A 189 -17.05 -12.00 -14.37
C ALA A 189 -17.60 -10.56 -14.38
N GLU A 190 -17.93 -10.01 -13.21
CA GLU A 190 -18.34 -8.61 -13.05
C GLU A 190 -17.23 -7.65 -13.48
N ALA A 191 -16.02 -7.84 -12.95
CA ALA A 191 -14.87 -7.01 -13.26
C ALA A 191 -14.53 -7.00 -14.76
N ASN A 192 -14.61 -8.16 -15.42
CA ASN A 192 -14.41 -8.27 -16.87
C ASN A 192 -15.47 -7.51 -17.65
N THR A 193 -16.74 -7.55 -17.22
CA THR A 193 -17.82 -6.78 -17.85
C THR A 193 -17.54 -5.28 -17.78
N VAL A 194 -17.18 -4.77 -16.59
CA VAL A 194 -16.87 -3.34 -16.40
C VAL A 194 -15.63 -2.93 -17.21
N LEU A 195 -14.63 -3.82 -17.32
CA LEU A 195 -13.43 -3.57 -18.11
C LEU A 195 -13.75 -3.50 -19.62
N GLU A 196 -14.61 -4.39 -20.11
CA GLU A 196 -15.08 -4.39 -21.50
C GLU A 196 -15.84 -3.10 -21.81
N GLU A 197 -16.74 -2.67 -20.94
CA GLU A 197 -17.46 -1.40 -21.08
C GLU A 197 -16.51 -0.19 -21.13
N TYR A 198 -15.55 -0.13 -20.22
CA TYR A 198 -14.52 0.91 -20.21
C TYR A 198 -13.74 0.95 -21.53
N ASN A 199 -13.31 -0.22 -22.03
CA ASN A 199 -12.55 -0.31 -23.27
C ASN A 199 -13.40 0.11 -24.49
N LEU A 200 -14.69 -0.20 -24.51
CA LEU A 200 -15.60 0.24 -25.58
C LEU A 200 -15.80 1.76 -25.59
N LEU A 201 -15.83 2.39 -24.41
CA LEU A 201 -16.00 3.84 -24.27
C LEU A 201 -14.70 4.63 -24.45
N SER A 202 -13.55 4.00 -24.21
CA SER A 202 -12.23 4.65 -24.20
C SER A 202 -11.38 4.32 -25.43
N ALA A 203 -11.87 3.47 -26.33
CA ALA A 203 -11.23 3.22 -27.62
C ALA A 203 -11.42 4.43 -28.56
N GLU A 204 -10.55 5.42 -28.42
CA GLU A 204 -10.25 6.41 -29.47
C GLU A 204 -8.88 6.15 -30.09
#